data_AF-A0A8S3UNW8-F1
#
_entry.id   AF-A0A8S3UNW8-F1
#
_cell.length_a   1.000
_cell.length_b   1.000
_cell.length_c   1.000
_cell.angle_alpha   90.00
_cell.angle_beta   90.00
_cell.angle_gamma   90.00
#
_symmetry.space_group_name_H-M   'P 1'
#
loop_
_entity.id
_entity.type
_entity.pdbx_description
1 polymer ?
#
loop_
_entity_poly.entity_id
_entity_poly.type
_entity_poly.pdbx_seq_one_letter_code
_entity_poly.pdbx_strand_id
1 'polypeptide(L)'
;MQGGTADITVHEKQEDGKLKELCQATGDACGGTSIDNEFFQIMVKICGAPLMNSLSWKDPSAYLDLFREFETVKRTVHHNKTGKMNFTVPYAALNDLCRVNFGEDFPATVNSCSLSDKISLRGDKMRAEVDVVKALYSKSSIDIISQITNVIKQCERGFYAASSRRIFGIGHASACHTKGIPRQTNHYP
;
A
#
# COMPACT_ATOMS: atom_id res chain seq x y z
N MET A 1 11.25 3.44 -1.89
CA MET A 1 11.24 2.02 -1.45
C MET A 1 11.77 1.94 -0.03
N GLN A 2 10.94 2.06 1.02
CA GLN A 2 11.45 1.95 2.39
C GLN A 2 10.46 1.38 3.43
N GLY A 3 9.49 0.57 3.00
CA GLY A 3 8.56 -0.08 3.94
C GLY A 3 8.04 -1.39 3.38
N GLY A 4 8.88 -2.40 3.23
CA GLY A 4 8.50 -3.67 2.58
C GLY A 4 7.92 -4.71 3.53
N THR A 5 8.29 -4.67 4.81
CA THR A 5 7.99 -5.74 5.76
C THR A 5 7.02 -5.25 6.83
N ALA A 6 6.08 -6.11 7.20
CA ALA A 6 5.28 -5.96 8.40
C ALA A 6 5.71 -7.04 9.38
N ASP A 7 6.17 -6.63 10.57
CA ASP A 7 6.59 -7.54 11.64
C ASP A 7 5.56 -7.53 12.77
N ILE A 8 5.21 -8.72 13.27
CA ILE A 8 4.27 -8.88 14.39
C ILE A 8 4.98 -9.59 15.53
N THR A 9 4.96 -8.98 16.73
CA THR A 9 5.46 -9.57 17.97
C THR A 9 4.39 -9.53 19.04
N VAL A 10 4.38 -10.53 19.92
CA VAL A 10 3.45 -10.59 21.06
C VAL A 10 4.24 -10.60 22.35
N HIS A 11 3.87 -9.71 23.26
CA HIS A 11 4.49 -9.59 24.57
C HIS A 11 3.45 -9.74 25.67
N GLU A 12 3.81 -10.45 26.73
CA GLU A 12 3.11 -10.49 28.00
C GLU A 12 3.75 -9.49 28.97
N LYS A 13 2.95 -8.67 29.62
CA LYS A 13 3.40 -7.85 30.75
C LYS A 13 3.27 -8.67 32.03
N GLN A 14 4.40 -8.97 32.66
CA GLN A 14 4.46 -9.71 33.91
C GLN A 14 4.14 -8.81 35.11
N GLU A 15 3.81 -9.42 36.26
CA GLU A 15 3.50 -8.70 37.50
C GLU A 15 4.67 -7.86 38.01
N ASP A 16 5.91 -8.28 37.74
CA ASP A 16 7.14 -7.54 38.07
C ASP A 16 7.42 -6.36 37.10
N GLY A 17 6.52 -6.12 36.16
CA GLY A 17 6.59 -5.05 35.18
C GLY A 17 7.44 -5.37 33.94
N LYS A 18 8.05 -6.55 33.84
CA LYS A 18 8.83 -6.94 32.66
C LYS A 18 7.95 -7.36 31.50
N LEU A 19 8.51 -7.29 30.29
CA LEU A 19 7.89 -7.80 29.07
C LEU A 19 8.53 -9.15 28.72
N LYS A 20 7.70 -10.17 28.59
CA LYS A 20 8.10 -11.49 28.09
C LYS A 20 7.58 -11.65 26.67
N GLU A 21 8.47 -11.84 25.70
CA GLU A 21 8.07 -12.19 24.34
C GLU A 21 7.43 -13.58 24.35
N LEU A 22 6.21 -13.67 23.84
CA LEU A 22 5.42 -14.92 23.82
C LEU A 22 5.58 -15.67 22.51
N CYS A 23 5.72 -14.94 21.40
CA CYS A 23 5.73 -15.49 20.06
C CYS A 23 6.76 -14.70 19.25
N GLN A 24 7.68 -15.43 18.59
CA GLN A 24 8.74 -14.86 17.77
C GLN A 24 8.18 -13.95 16.68
N ALA A 25 8.87 -12.85 16.40
CA ALA A 25 8.55 -11.96 15.27
C ALA A 25 8.33 -12.75 13.97
N THR A 26 7.13 -12.67 13.41
CA THR A 26 6.86 -13.11 12.04
C THR A 26 6.88 -11.89 11.12
N GLY A 27 7.71 -11.92 10.08
CA GLY A 27 7.78 -10.88 9.06
C GLY A 27 7.45 -11.45 7.68
N ASP A 28 6.52 -10.83 6.96
CA ASP A 28 6.39 -11.02 5.50
C ASP A 28 6.38 -9.68 4.77
N ALA A 29 6.59 -9.78 3.45
CA ALA A 29 6.55 -8.69 2.49
C ALA A 29 5.13 -8.14 2.22
N CYS A 30 4.38 -7.83 3.28
CA CYS A 30 3.01 -7.31 3.21
C CYS A 30 2.95 -5.78 3.32
N GLY A 31 4.10 -5.10 3.35
CA GLY A 31 4.18 -3.65 3.51
C GLY A 31 3.90 -2.87 2.22
N GLY A 32 4.37 -1.62 2.20
CA GLY A 32 4.31 -0.69 1.08
C GLY A 32 4.80 -1.24 -0.26
N THR A 33 5.76 -2.17 -0.28
CA THR A 33 6.22 -2.82 -1.52
C THR A 33 5.12 -3.64 -2.19
N SER A 34 4.25 -4.30 -1.41
CA SER A 34 3.10 -5.04 -1.96
C SER A 34 2.14 -4.08 -2.68
N ILE A 35 1.89 -2.91 -2.10
CA ILE A 35 1.04 -1.86 -2.68
C ILE A 35 1.68 -1.28 -3.95
N ASP A 36 3.01 -1.06 -3.96
CA ASP A 36 3.74 -0.60 -5.14
C ASP A 36 3.65 -1.62 -6.28
N ASN A 37 3.65 -2.92 -5.98
CA ASN A 37 3.44 -3.97 -6.98
C ASN A 37 2.02 -3.95 -7.54
N GLU A 38 0.98 -3.79 -6.71
CA GLU A 38 -0.39 -3.66 -7.21
C GLU A 38 -0.55 -2.41 -8.09
N PHE A 39 0.12 -1.30 -7.76
CA PHE A 39 0.17 -0.12 -8.62
C PHE A 39 0.84 -0.41 -9.97
N PHE A 40 1.97 -1.13 -9.97
CA PHE A 40 2.59 -1.60 -11.21
C PHE A 40 1.61 -2.41 -12.07
N GLN A 41 0.82 -3.29 -11.47
CA GLN A 41 -0.21 -4.05 -12.19
C GLN A 41 -1.30 -3.16 -12.80
N ILE A 42 -1.67 -2.04 -12.16
CA ILE A 42 -2.56 -1.05 -12.79
C ILE A 42 -1.89 -0.44 -14.03
N MET A 43 -0.62 -0.02 -13.93
CA MET A 43 0.10 0.53 -15.07
C MET A 43 0.24 -0.47 -16.21
N VAL A 44 0.44 -1.76 -15.90
CA VAL A 44 0.43 -2.85 -16.88
C VAL A 44 -0.94 -3.03 -17.53
N LYS A 45 -2.05 -2.86 -16.80
CA LYS A 45 -3.41 -2.91 -17.39
C LYS A 45 -3.69 -1.73 -18.32
N ILE A 46 -3.08 -0.57 -18.06
CA ILE A 46 -3.23 0.63 -18.89
C ILE A 46 -2.34 0.51 -20.13
N CYS A 47 -1.03 0.33 -19.94
CA CYS A 47 -0.04 0.48 -21.01
C CYS A 47 0.51 -0.85 -21.53
N GLY A 48 0.16 -1.99 -20.93
CA GLY A 48 0.79 -3.27 -21.21
C GLY A 48 2.15 -3.47 -20.51
N ALA A 49 2.45 -4.73 -20.20
CA ALA A 49 3.72 -5.12 -19.59
C ALA A 49 4.95 -4.78 -20.46
N PRO A 50 4.93 -4.94 -21.80
CA PRO A 50 6.07 -4.57 -22.63
C PRO A 50 6.43 -3.09 -22.55
N LEU A 51 5.44 -2.19 -22.45
CA LEU A 51 5.70 -0.76 -22.33
C LEU A 51 6.28 -0.43 -20.96
N MET A 52 5.71 -0.98 -19.88
CA MET A 52 6.23 -0.75 -18.53
C MET A 52 7.65 -1.28 -18.34
N ASN A 53 7.97 -2.42 -18.96
CA ASN A 53 9.34 -2.93 -19.01
C ASN A 53 10.24 -2.02 -19.88
N SER A 54 9.75 -1.53 -21.01
CA SER A 54 10.51 -0.58 -21.83
C SER A 54 10.81 0.71 -21.09
N LEU A 55 9.87 1.22 -20.27
CA LEU A 55 10.07 2.39 -19.43
C LEU A 55 11.18 2.13 -18.40
N SER A 56 11.16 0.99 -17.70
CA SER A 56 12.17 0.68 -16.69
C SER A 56 13.59 0.52 -17.26
N TRP A 57 13.73 0.08 -18.50
CA TRP A 57 15.03 -0.10 -19.16
C TRP A 57 15.51 1.13 -19.95
N LYS A 58 14.63 1.80 -20.70
CA LYS A 58 15.00 2.92 -21.59
C LYS A 58 15.05 4.25 -20.86
N ASP A 59 14.20 4.45 -19.85
CA ASP A 59 14.20 5.64 -19.02
C ASP A 59 13.97 5.27 -17.53
N PRO A 60 15.01 4.75 -16.86
CA PRO A 60 14.93 4.40 -15.44
C PRO A 60 14.57 5.58 -14.55
N SER A 61 14.90 6.83 -14.95
CA SER A 61 14.56 8.02 -14.18
C SER A 61 13.05 8.25 -14.20
N ALA A 62 12.45 8.27 -15.39
CA ALA A 62 11.00 8.37 -15.53
C ALA A 62 10.26 7.24 -14.80
N TYR A 63 10.78 6.02 -14.88
CA TYR A 63 10.25 4.89 -14.12
C TYR A 63 10.29 5.17 -12.60
N LEU A 64 11.44 5.59 -12.05
CA LEU A 64 11.55 5.90 -10.63
C LEU A 64 10.67 7.07 -10.21
N ASP A 65 10.56 8.10 -11.03
CA ASP A 65 9.73 9.27 -10.76
C ASP A 65 8.24 8.91 -10.72
N LEU A 66 7.78 8.01 -11.60
CA LEU A 66 6.42 7.45 -11.53
C LEU A 66 6.12 6.83 -10.16
N PHE A 67 7.04 6.02 -9.61
CA PHE A 67 6.86 5.40 -8.30
C PHE A 67 7.00 6.40 -7.14
N ARG A 68 7.82 7.45 -7.28
CA ARG A 68 7.92 8.53 -6.28
C ARG A 68 6.64 9.35 -6.19
N GLU A 69 6.05 9.67 -7.34
CA GLU A 69 4.76 10.36 -7.41
C GLU A 69 3.66 9.50 -6.80
N PHE A 70 3.65 8.20 -7.12
CA PHE A 70 2.72 7.26 -6.51
C PHE A 70 2.91 7.13 -4.99
N GLU A 71 4.14 7.04 -4.48
CA GLU A 71 4.43 7.01 -3.04
C GLU A 71 3.85 8.24 -2.32
N THR A 72 3.92 9.42 -2.94
CA THR A 72 3.32 10.64 -2.38
C THR A 72 1.81 10.51 -2.28
N VAL A 73 1.14 10.02 -3.34
CA VAL A 73 -0.31 9.79 -3.32
C VAL A 73 -0.70 8.71 -2.32
N LYS A 74 0.06 7.61 -2.24
CA LYS A 74 -0.12 6.50 -1.31
C LYS A 74 -0.24 7.01 0.13
N ARG A 75 0.62 7.94 0.54
CA ARG A 75 0.60 8.56 1.89
C ARG A 75 -0.63 9.40 2.19
N THR A 76 -1.40 9.81 1.18
CA THR A 76 -2.61 10.62 1.37
C THR A 76 -3.90 9.80 1.44
N VAL A 77 -3.83 8.50 1.18
CA VAL A 77 -4.99 7.59 1.21
C VAL A 77 -5.38 7.32 2.67
N HIS A 78 -6.66 7.51 2.97
CA HIS A 78 -7.27 7.19 4.25
C HIS A 78 -8.70 6.67 4.03
N HIS A 79 -9.25 5.95 5.02
CA HIS A 79 -10.53 5.25 4.88
C HIS A 79 -11.70 6.17 4.45
N ASN A 80 -11.76 7.41 4.95
CA ASN A 80 -12.80 8.39 4.61
C ASN A 80 -12.57 9.16 3.30
N LYS A 81 -11.45 8.93 2.59
CA LYS A 81 -11.19 9.61 1.33
C LYS A 81 -12.22 9.17 0.28
N THR A 82 -12.81 10.11 -0.44
CA THR A 82 -13.78 9.87 -1.51
C THR A 82 -13.45 10.73 -2.74
N GLY A 83 -14.07 10.42 -3.88
CA GLY A 83 -13.89 11.16 -5.13
C GLY A 83 -12.75 10.61 -5.98
N LYS A 84 -11.87 11.50 -6.45
CA LYS A 84 -10.77 11.16 -7.38
C LYS A 84 -9.42 11.64 -6.84
N MET A 85 -8.36 10.90 -7.14
CA MET A 85 -6.97 11.24 -6.79
C MET A 85 -6.17 11.46 -8.06
N ASN A 86 -5.23 12.40 -8.00
CA ASN A 86 -4.34 12.70 -9.11
C ASN A 86 -2.92 12.32 -8.70
N PHE A 87 -2.18 11.70 -9.61
CA PHE A 87 -0.72 11.57 -9.53
C PHE A 87 -0.11 11.98 -10.86
N THR A 88 1.07 12.58 -10.79
CA THR A 88 1.83 12.95 -11.98
C THR A 88 2.42 11.69 -12.60
N VAL A 89 2.43 11.65 -13.93
CA VAL A 89 3.08 10.57 -14.69
C VAL A 89 4.15 11.18 -15.59
N PRO A 90 5.22 10.43 -15.93
CA PRO A 90 6.23 10.89 -16.89
C PRO A 90 5.66 10.88 -18.30
N TYR A 91 4.80 11.86 -18.59
CA TYR A 91 3.96 11.90 -19.79
C TYR A 91 4.78 11.80 -21.08
N ALA A 92 5.87 12.56 -21.20
CA ALA A 92 6.71 12.55 -22.40
C ALA A 92 7.27 11.15 -22.69
N ALA A 93 7.89 10.51 -21.68
CA ALA A 93 8.45 9.16 -21.81
C ALA A 93 7.37 8.11 -22.13
N LEU A 94 6.22 8.16 -21.44
CA LEU A 94 5.11 7.24 -21.70
C LEU A 94 4.52 7.44 -23.11
N ASN A 95 4.35 8.68 -23.53
CA ASN A 95 3.82 9.02 -24.84
C ASN A 95 4.75 8.58 -25.98
N ASP A 96 6.05 8.80 -25.85
CA ASP A 96 7.03 8.37 -26.84
C ASP A 96 7.07 6.84 -26.93
N LEU A 97 7.00 6.14 -25.80
CA LEU A 97 6.94 4.68 -25.78
C LEU A 97 5.63 4.14 -26.36
N CYS A 98 4.47 4.77 -26.11
CA CYS A 98 3.20 4.40 -26.73
C CYS A 98 3.28 4.55 -28.26
N ARG A 99 3.83 5.66 -28.76
CA ARG A 99 3.98 5.90 -30.20
C ARG A 99 4.87 4.87 -30.86
N VAL A 100 5.97 4.48 -30.20
CA VAL A 100 6.91 3.48 -30.72
C VAL A 100 6.33 2.05 -30.65
N ASN A 101 5.65 1.68 -29.57
CA ASN A 101 5.22 0.31 -29.34
C ASN A 101 3.83 -0.01 -29.91
N PHE A 102 2.93 0.96 -29.95
CA PHE A 102 1.52 0.79 -30.31
C PHE A 102 1.08 1.63 -31.51
N GLY A 103 1.89 2.60 -31.95
CA GLY A 103 1.53 3.50 -33.05
C GLY A 103 0.44 4.53 -32.68
N GLU A 104 0.11 4.65 -31.40
CA GLU A 104 -0.87 5.60 -30.86
C GLU A 104 -0.25 6.45 -29.74
N ASP A 105 -0.93 7.52 -29.36
CA ASP A 105 -0.49 8.36 -28.25
C ASP A 105 -0.93 7.80 -26.89
N PHE A 106 -0.25 8.22 -25.82
CA PHE A 106 -0.57 7.75 -24.48
C PHE A 106 -2.03 8.03 -24.05
N PRO A 107 -2.64 9.19 -24.36
CA PRO A 107 -4.08 9.40 -24.15
C PRO A 107 -4.97 8.35 -24.81
N ALA A 108 -4.72 7.96 -26.06
CA ALA A 108 -5.48 6.91 -26.74
C ALA A 108 -5.36 5.57 -26.01
N THR A 109 -4.13 5.19 -25.60
CA THR A 109 -3.88 3.97 -24.80
C THR A 109 -4.63 3.97 -23.46
N VAL A 110 -4.67 5.11 -22.77
CA VAL A 110 -5.43 5.24 -21.51
C VAL A 110 -6.94 5.09 -21.75
N ASN A 111 -7.45 5.67 -22.84
CA ASN A 111 -8.88 5.63 -23.16
C ASN A 111 -9.35 4.26 -23.66
N SER A 112 -8.46 3.46 -24.26
CA SER A 112 -8.77 2.10 -24.74
C SER A 112 -8.64 1.03 -23.65
N CYS A 113 -8.05 1.36 -22.50
CA CYS A 113 -7.83 0.38 -21.43
C CYS A 113 -9.14 -0.01 -20.71
N SER A 114 -9.11 -1.16 -20.04
CA SER A 114 -10.26 -1.71 -19.30
C SER A 114 -10.68 -0.92 -18.05
N LEU A 115 -9.93 0.14 -17.70
CA LEU A 115 -10.17 1.01 -16.57
C LEU A 115 -10.52 2.45 -16.99
N SER A 116 -10.82 2.69 -18.27
CA SER A 116 -11.07 4.03 -18.82
C SER A 116 -12.30 4.73 -18.23
N ASP A 117 -13.20 4.00 -17.59
CA ASP A 117 -14.32 4.53 -16.81
C ASP A 117 -13.87 5.13 -15.46
N LYS A 118 -12.81 4.56 -14.86
CA LYS A 118 -12.32 4.93 -13.52
C LYS A 118 -11.01 5.71 -13.53
N ILE A 119 -10.29 5.70 -14.64
CA ILE A 119 -9.00 6.36 -14.83
C ILE A 119 -9.08 7.25 -16.06
N SER A 120 -8.58 8.48 -15.91
CA SER A 120 -8.54 9.47 -17.00
C SER A 120 -7.25 10.26 -16.94
N LEU A 121 -6.82 10.81 -18.08
CA LEU A 121 -5.65 11.67 -18.15
C LEU A 121 -6.06 13.15 -18.24
N ARG A 122 -5.35 14.02 -17.52
CA ARG A 122 -5.48 15.48 -17.60
C ARG A 122 -4.10 16.12 -17.64
N GLY A 123 -3.62 16.43 -18.84
CA GLY A 123 -2.24 16.87 -19.04
C GLY A 123 -1.27 15.75 -18.65
N ASP A 124 -0.34 16.07 -17.76
CA ASP A 124 0.64 15.14 -17.18
C ASP A 124 0.13 14.40 -15.93
N LYS A 125 -1.15 14.55 -15.58
CA LYS A 125 -1.74 13.93 -14.38
C LYS A 125 -2.69 12.81 -14.73
N MET A 126 -2.46 11.65 -14.15
CA MET A 126 -3.41 10.55 -14.12
C MET A 126 -4.38 10.73 -12.97
N ARG A 127 -5.67 10.73 -13.29
CA ARG A 127 -6.78 10.88 -12.35
C ARG A 127 -7.53 9.57 -12.21
N ALA A 128 -7.41 8.94 -11.05
CA ALA A 128 -8.09 7.69 -10.72
C ALA A 128 -9.20 7.91 -9.68
N GLU A 129 -10.26 7.11 -9.73
CA GLU A 129 -11.20 7.02 -8.61
C GLU A 129 -10.51 6.51 -7.35
N VAL A 130 -10.90 7.06 -6.19
CA VAL A 130 -10.31 6.68 -4.90
C VAL A 130 -10.47 5.18 -4.65
N ASP A 131 -11.56 4.57 -5.10
CA ASP A 131 -11.81 3.14 -4.87
C ASP A 131 -10.83 2.25 -5.64
N VAL A 132 -10.38 2.67 -6.82
CA VAL A 132 -9.30 1.99 -7.55
C VAL A 132 -7.99 2.05 -6.76
N VAL A 133 -7.68 3.22 -6.19
CA VAL A 133 -6.45 3.40 -5.39
C VAL A 133 -6.55 2.63 -4.06
N LYS A 134 -7.71 2.60 -3.41
CA LYS A 134 -7.94 1.82 -2.19
C LYS A 134 -7.85 0.31 -2.43
N ALA A 135 -8.28 -0.16 -3.59
CA ALA A 135 -8.20 -1.58 -3.94
C ALA A 135 -6.75 -2.11 -3.97
N LEU A 136 -5.75 -1.24 -4.18
CA LEU A 136 -4.32 -1.58 -4.11
C LEU A 136 -3.90 -2.11 -2.72
N TYR A 137 -4.62 -1.73 -1.67
CA TYR A 137 -4.32 -2.09 -0.29
C TYR A 137 -4.95 -3.41 0.12
N SER A 138 -5.90 -3.95 -0.66
CA SER A 138 -6.70 -5.12 -0.29
C SER A 138 -5.83 -6.33 -0.01
N LYS A 139 -4.85 -6.61 -0.90
CA LYS A 139 -3.92 -7.73 -0.75
C LYS A 139 -3.08 -7.59 0.53
N SER A 140 -2.38 -6.46 0.65
CA SER A 140 -1.59 -6.12 1.85
C SER A 140 -2.42 -6.23 3.15
N SER A 141 -3.67 -5.75 3.14
CA SER A 141 -4.57 -5.82 4.30
C SER A 141 -4.95 -7.24 4.67
N ILE A 142 -5.30 -8.08 3.68
CA ILE A 142 -5.62 -9.49 3.89
C ILE A 142 -4.41 -10.22 4.47
N ASP A 143 -3.23 -9.97 3.91
CA ASP A 143 -2.00 -10.63 4.37
C ASP A 143 -1.68 -10.24 5.82
N ILE A 144 -1.78 -8.95 6.18
CA ILE A 144 -1.60 -8.47 7.57
C ILE A 144 -2.60 -9.13 8.53
N ILE A 145 -3.89 -9.21 8.16
CA ILE A 145 -4.92 -9.87 8.98
C ILE A 145 -4.59 -11.36 9.17
N SER A 146 -4.13 -12.02 8.10
CA SER A 146 -3.72 -13.43 8.15
C SER A 146 -2.56 -13.62 9.13
N GLN A 147 -1.54 -12.77 9.06
CA GLN A 147 -0.41 -12.81 10.00
C GLN A 147 -0.83 -12.60 11.45
N ILE A 148 -1.65 -11.58 11.74
CA ILE A 148 -2.18 -11.33 13.09
C ILE A 148 -2.93 -12.56 13.58
N THR A 149 -3.79 -13.13 12.74
CA THR A 149 -4.60 -14.31 13.09
C THR A 149 -3.72 -15.54 13.38
N ASN A 150 -2.67 -15.76 12.58
CA ASN A 150 -1.74 -16.87 12.77
C ASN A 150 -0.96 -16.74 14.06
N VAL A 151 -0.47 -15.54 14.38
CA VAL A 151 0.25 -15.27 15.63
C VAL A 151 -0.68 -15.48 16.84
N ILE A 152 -1.92 -14.97 16.80
CA ILE A 152 -2.90 -15.20 17.87
C ILE A 152 -3.15 -16.69 18.08
N LYS A 153 -3.38 -17.46 17.01
CA LYS A 153 -3.58 -18.92 17.09
C LYS A 153 -2.36 -19.66 17.67
N GLN A 154 -1.15 -19.22 17.34
CA GLN A 154 0.07 -19.80 17.90
C GLN A 154 0.18 -19.52 19.40
N CYS A 155 -0.12 -18.29 19.82
CA CYS A 155 -0.04 -17.91 21.22
C CYS A 155 -1.18 -18.52 22.07
N GLU A 156 -2.37 -18.75 21.51
CA GLU A 156 -3.50 -19.40 22.20
C GLU A 156 -3.26 -20.88 22.55
N ARG A 157 -2.37 -21.58 21.84
CA ARG A 157 -1.96 -22.94 22.21
C ARG A 157 -1.14 -23.00 23.51
N GLY A 158 -0.72 -21.86 24.05
CA GLY A 158 0.04 -21.74 25.29
C GLY A 158 -0.65 -20.97 26.42
N PHE A 159 -1.88 -20.48 26.27
CA PHE A 159 -2.51 -19.60 27.26
C PHE A 159 -3.96 -19.96 27.63
N TYR A 160 -4.16 -20.20 28.93
CA TYR A 160 -5.43 -19.99 29.62
C TYR A 160 -5.47 -18.54 30.14
N ALA A 161 -6.51 -17.80 29.76
CA ALA A 161 -7.01 -16.59 30.43
C ALA A 161 -6.02 -15.42 30.69
N ALA A 162 -5.85 -14.52 29.71
CA ALA A 162 -5.43 -13.13 29.98
C ALA A 162 -6.63 -12.19 29.77
N SER A 163 -6.91 -11.33 30.75
CA SER A 163 -8.11 -10.48 30.87
C SER A 163 -8.12 -9.23 29.98
N SER A 164 -7.01 -8.90 29.31
CA SER A 164 -6.93 -7.73 28.41
C SER A 164 -5.90 -7.94 27.29
N ARG A 165 -6.34 -7.83 26.03
CA ARG A 165 -5.48 -7.86 24.84
C ARG A 165 -5.41 -6.45 24.24
N ARG A 166 -4.20 -5.94 23.97
CA ARG A 166 -3.98 -4.62 23.33
C ARG A 166 -3.12 -4.80 22.08
N ILE A 167 -3.48 -4.12 20.99
CA ILE A 167 -2.74 -4.11 19.72
C ILE A 167 -2.13 -2.71 19.55
N PHE A 168 -0.82 -2.66 19.31
CA PHE A 168 -0.09 -1.43 19.05
C PHE A 168 0.39 -1.43 17.60
N GLY A 169 0.00 -0.42 16.82
CA GLY A 169 0.55 -0.21 15.47
C GLY A 169 1.81 0.65 15.53
N ILE A 170 2.92 0.13 15.01
CA ILE A 170 4.21 0.83 14.96
C ILE A 170 4.61 0.99 13.49
N GLY A 171 4.94 2.22 13.08
CA GLY A 171 5.41 2.52 11.73
C GLY A 171 4.51 3.50 10.97
N HIS A 172 5.06 4.10 9.91
CA HIS A 172 4.39 5.18 9.16
C HIS A 172 3.12 4.68 8.44
N ALA A 173 3.08 3.42 8.01
CA ALA A 173 1.91 2.80 7.39
C ALA A 173 0.78 2.51 8.40
N SER A 174 1.09 2.36 9.69
CA SER A 174 0.11 2.14 10.75
C SER A 174 -0.70 3.40 11.09
N ALA A 175 -0.23 4.58 10.68
CA ALA A 175 -0.92 5.86 10.90
C ALA A 175 -2.18 6.04 10.04
N CYS A 176 -2.34 5.24 8.96
CA CYS A 176 -3.49 5.34 8.06
C CYS A 176 -4.83 4.91 8.70
N HIS A 177 -4.82 4.30 9.89
CA HIS A 177 -6.01 3.69 10.50
C HIS A 177 -6.27 4.06 11.98
N THR A 178 -5.50 4.96 12.61
CA THR A 178 -5.60 5.18 14.07
C THR A 178 -6.32 6.45 14.52
N LYS A 179 -6.90 7.25 13.62
CA LYS A 179 -7.77 8.38 14.00
C LYS A 179 -9.16 7.89 14.42
N GLY A 180 -9.25 7.25 15.58
CA GLY A 180 -10.53 6.82 16.15
C GLY A 180 -10.46 6.14 17.52
N ILE A 181 -9.27 5.83 18.06
CA ILE A 181 -9.17 5.24 19.40
C ILE A 181 -9.05 6.37 20.43
N PRO A 182 -10.00 6.54 21.35
CA PRO A 182 -9.89 7.55 22.41
C PRO A 182 -8.65 7.24 23.25
N ARG A 183 -7.79 8.24 23.46
CA ARG A 183 -6.80 8.17 24.54
C ARG A 183 -7.57 8.10 25.85
N GLN A 184 -7.62 6.93 26.48
CA GLN A 184 -7.95 6.87 27.90
C GLN A 184 -6.76 7.43 28.67
N THR A 185 -6.86 8.72 29.02
CA THR A 185 -6.01 9.32 30.05
C THR A 185 -6.47 8.78 31.40
N ASN A 186 -5.78 7.78 31.93
CA ASN A 186 -5.91 7.44 33.34
C ASN A 186 -5.16 8.50 34.15
N HIS A 187 -5.90 9.49 34.64
CA HIS A 187 -5.50 10.21 35.84
C HIS A 187 -5.77 9.28 37.03
N TYR A 188 -4.73 8.97 37.79
CA TYR A 188 -4.91 8.53 39.17
C TYR A 188 -4.41 9.65 40.10
N PRO A 189 -5.11 9.90 41.22
CA PRO A 189 -4.68 10.84 42.27
C PRO A 189 -3.46 10.33 43.05
#